data_AF-A0A6G3XL17-F1
#
_entry.id   AF-A0A6G3XL17-F1
#
_cell.length_a   1.000
_cell.length_b   1.000
_cell.length_c   1.000
_cell.angle_alpha   90.00
_cell.angle_beta   90.00
_cell.angle_gamma   90.00
#
_symmetry.space_group_name_H-M   'P 1'
#
loop_
_entity.id
_entity.type
_entity.pdbx_description
1 polymer ?
#
loop_
_entity_poly.entity_id
_entity_poly.type
_entity_poly.pdbx_seq_one_letter_code
_entity_poly.pdbx_strand_id
1 'polypeptide(L)'
;MRSHLLNNTTAEHYRNTVSAGVDRVAATLAATERPFSGIGVDELSPLVDAIDLDRPLGDAAAALDELGEVYLRDAVHFHHPRYLGHLNCPVVIPAVLG
;
A
#
# COMPACT_ATOMS: atom_id res chain seq x y z
N MET A 1 6.49 27.31 3.35
CA MET A 1 6.23 26.42 4.51
C MET A 1 6.38 24.99 4.03
N ARG A 2 7.09 24.11 4.75
CA ARG A 2 7.28 22.71 4.33
C ARG A 2 6.01 21.91 4.67
N SER A 3 5.09 21.78 3.71
CA SER A 3 3.77 21.12 3.87
C SER A 3 3.85 19.62 4.19
N HIS A 4 5.00 18.99 3.92
CA HIS A 4 5.26 17.56 4.15
C HIS A 4 5.77 17.24 5.56
N LEU A 5 6.11 18.24 6.38
CA LEU A 5 6.56 18.00 7.75
C LEU A 5 5.36 17.93 8.69
N LEU A 6 5.26 16.87 9.49
CA LEU A 6 4.23 16.74 10.52
C LEU A 6 4.47 17.77 11.63
N ASN A 7 3.48 18.65 11.84
CA ASN A 7 3.45 19.62 12.92
C ASN A 7 1.99 20.08 13.13
N ASN A 8 1.77 20.99 14.08
CA ASN A 8 0.44 21.53 14.42
C ASN A 8 -0.29 22.16 13.22
N THR A 9 0.42 22.76 12.27
CA THR A 9 -0.18 23.40 11.08
C THR A 9 -0.48 22.43 9.94
N THR A 10 0.07 21.21 9.96
CA THR A 10 -0.12 20.20 8.91
C THR A 10 -0.95 19.00 9.38
N ALA A 11 -1.51 19.04 10.59
CA ALA A 11 -2.26 17.94 11.20
C ALA A 11 -3.49 17.49 10.36
N GLU A 12 -4.23 18.44 9.76
CA GLU A 12 -5.35 18.07 8.88
C GLU A 12 -4.88 17.43 7.57
N HIS A 13 -3.77 17.92 7.01
CA HIS A 13 -3.18 17.31 5.82
C HIS A 13 -2.75 15.87 6.10
N TYR A 14 -2.06 15.64 7.23
CA TYR A 14 -1.72 14.30 7.72
C TYR A 14 -2.95 13.39 7.83
N ARG A 15 -4.01 13.85 8.52
CA ARG A 15 -5.24 13.08 8.70
C ARG A 15 -5.83 12.66 7.35
N ASN A 16 -5.95 13.60 6.41
CA ASN A 16 -6.54 13.33 5.11
C ASN A 16 -5.69 12.35 4.30
N THR A 17 -4.36 12.51 4.30
CA THR A 17 -3.44 11.60 3.60
C THR A 17 -3.48 10.19 4.17
N VAL A 18 -3.49 10.04 5.49
CA VAL A 18 -3.60 8.71 6.15
C VAL A 18 -4.95 8.08 5.86
N SER A 19 -6.06 8.82 5.99
CA SER A 19 -7.40 8.31 5.67
C SER A 19 -7.48 7.80 4.22
N ALA A 20 -6.95 8.54 3.26
CA ALA A 20 -6.93 8.12 1.85
C ALA A 20 -6.12 6.82 1.62
N GLY A 21 -5.06 6.59 2.39
CA GLY A 21 -4.31 5.33 2.38
C GLY A 21 -5.08 4.17 3.01
N VAL A 22 -5.72 4.41 4.16
CA VAL A 22 -6.56 3.41 4.85
C VAL A 22 -7.71 2.96 3.96
N ASP A 23 -8.39 3.88 3.28
CA ASP A 23 -9.52 3.56 2.40
C ASP A 23 -9.09 2.61 1.25
N ARG A 24 -7.92 2.85 0.65
CA ARG A 24 -7.36 1.99 -0.41
C ARG A 24 -6.99 0.61 0.12
N VAL A 25 -6.29 0.54 1.25
CA VAL A 25 -5.95 -0.75 1.87
C VAL A 25 -7.20 -1.53 2.23
N ALA A 26 -8.20 -0.88 2.83
CA ALA A 26 -9.48 -1.52 3.16
C ALA A 26 -10.20 -2.05 1.91
N ALA A 27 -10.19 -1.29 0.80
CA ALA A 27 -10.75 -1.74 -0.47
C ALA A 27 -10.00 -2.96 -1.03
N THR A 28 -8.66 -2.97 -1.00
CA THR A 28 -7.85 -4.13 -1.41
C THR A 28 -8.16 -5.36 -0.56
N LEU A 29 -8.18 -5.23 0.77
CA LEU A 29 -8.51 -6.33 1.68
C LEU A 29 -9.90 -6.90 1.38
N ALA A 30 -10.90 -6.04 1.14
CA ALA A 30 -12.27 -6.46 0.84
C ALA A 30 -12.39 -7.20 -0.51
N ALA A 31 -11.56 -6.85 -1.49
CA ALA A 31 -11.55 -7.46 -2.82
C ALA A 31 -10.61 -8.68 -2.94
N THR A 32 -9.84 -9.02 -1.90
CA THR A 32 -8.84 -10.09 -1.95
C THR A 32 -9.49 -11.47 -1.91
N GLU A 33 -9.58 -12.16 -3.05
CA GLU A 33 -10.16 -13.51 -3.16
C GLU A 33 -9.14 -14.67 -3.08
N ARG A 34 -7.84 -14.34 -3.16
CA ARG A 34 -6.73 -15.31 -3.14
C ARG A 34 -5.50 -14.70 -2.46
N PRO A 35 -4.62 -15.51 -1.85
CA PRO A 35 -3.51 -15.00 -1.05
C PRO A 35 -2.37 -14.40 -1.89
N PHE A 36 -2.32 -14.67 -3.20
CA PHE A 36 -1.33 -14.13 -4.12
C PHE A 36 -1.86 -14.19 -5.55
N SER A 37 -1.46 -13.24 -6.41
CA SER A 37 -1.87 -13.18 -7.81
C SER A 37 -1.26 -14.29 -8.68
N GLY A 38 -0.09 -14.80 -8.28
CA GLY A 38 0.67 -15.76 -9.09
C GLY A 38 1.61 -15.09 -10.11
N ILE A 39 1.74 -13.77 -10.10
CA ILE A 39 2.64 -13.03 -11.01
C ILE A 39 4.09 -13.53 -10.88
N GLY A 40 4.79 -13.65 -12.00
CA GLY A 40 6.21 -13.98 -12.03
C GLY A 40 7.10 -12.75 -11.85
N VAL A 41 8.36 -12.96 -11.42
CA VAL A 41 9.35 -11.87 -11.31
C VAL A 41 9.57 -11.18 -12.66
N ASP A 42 9.73 -11.94 -13.73
CA ASP A 42 9.95 -11.39 -15.07
C ASP A 42 8.79 -10.52 -15.57
N GLU A 43 7.57 -10.75 -15.06
CA GLU A 43 6.38 -9.96 -15.38
C GLU A 43 6.24 -8.73 -14.48
N LEU A 44 6.63 -8.82 -13.21
CA LEU A 44 6.54 -7.71 -12.25
C LEU A 44 7.72 -6.73 -12.36
N SER A 45 8.94 -7.21 -12.62
CA SER A 45 10.17 -6.39 -12.68
C SER A 45 10.03 -5.17 -13.58
N PRO A 46 9.50 -5.26 -14.82
CA PRO A 46 9.35 -4.10 -15.69
C PRO A 46 8.47 -2.98 -15.10
N LEU A 47 7.45 -3.34 -14.29
CA LEU A 47 6.58 -2.34 -13.65
C LEU A 47 7.32 -1.57 -12.57
N VAL A 48 8.15 -2.26 -11.78
CA VAL A 48 8.96 -1.65 -10.72
C VAL A 48 10.11 -0.85 -11.31
N ASP A 49 10.77 -1.37 -12.35
CA ASP A 49 11.92 -0.71 -13.01
C ASP A 49 11.51 0.58 -13.75
N ALA A 50 10.23 0.73 -14.09
CA ALA A 50 9.71 1.93 -14.73
C ALA A 50 9.54 3.12 -13.77
N ILE A 51 9.70 2.92 -12.45
CA ILE A 51 9.55 3.98 -11.45
C ILE A 51 10.76 4.92 -11.51
N ASP A 52 10.52 6.17 -11.90
CA ASP A 52 11.52 7.24 -11.93
C ASP A 52 11.47 8.08 -10.65
N LEU A 53 12.34 7.77 -9.69
CA LEU A 53 12.42 8.51 -8.41
C LEU A 53 13.02 9.92 -8.54
N ASP A 54 13.69 10.23 -9.66
CA ASP A 54 14.17 11.59 -9.95
C ASP A 54 13.04 12.48 -10.51
N ARG A 55 11.91 11.86 -10.89
CA ARG A 55 10.68 12.52 -11.32
C ARG A 55 9.51 12.08 -10.44
N PRO A 56 9.49 12.47 -9.16
CA PRO A 56 8.48 12.03 -8.23
C PRO A 56 7.09 12.49 -8.67
N LEU A 57 6.09 11.69 -8.30
CA LEU A 57 4.70 12.02 -8.48
C LEU A 57 4.33 13.29 -7.69
N GLY A 58 3.40 14.07 -8.23
CA GLY A 58 3.11 15.42 -7.74
C GLY A 58 2.42 15.47 -6.38
N ASP A 59 1.71 14.42 -5.99
CA ASP A 59 1.00 14.34 -4.72
C ASP A 59 0.89 12.91 -4.17
N ALA A 60 0.42 12.81 -2.92
CA ALA A 60 0.28 11.54 -2.23
C ALA A 60 -0.83 10.64 -2.81
N ALA A 61 -1.85 11.20 -3.47
CA ALA A 61 -2.91 10.40 -4.06
C ALA A 61 -2.38 9.65 -5.28
N ALA A 62 -1.63 10.33 -6.16
CA ALA A 62 -0.95 9.71 -7.28
C ALA A 62 0.02 8.61 -6.82
N ALA A 63 0.80 8.86 -5.76
CA ALA A 63 1.70 7.85 -5.20
C ALA A 63 0.96 6.63 -4.63
N LEU A 64 -0.19 6.83 -3.98
CA LEU A 64 -1.02 5.73 -3.48
C LEU A 64 -1.65 4.92 -4.61
N ASP A 65 -1.99 5.56 -5.73
CA ASP A 65 -2.53 4.88 -6.92
C ASP A 65 -1.44 4.05 -7.61
N GLU A 66 -0.22 4.58 -7.77
CA GLU A 66 0.94 3.82 -8.26
C GLU A 66 1.25 2.63 -7.33
N LEU A 67 1.26 2.85 -6.01
CA LEU A 67 1.46 1.78 -5.01
C LEU A 67 0.41 0.66 -5.12
N GLY A 68 -0.81 1.02 -5.52
CA GLY A 68 -1.88 0.08 -5.84
C GLY A 68 -1.44 -0.94 -6.90
N GLU A 69 -0.87 -0.44 -7.99
CA GLU A 69 -0.47 -1.24 -9.15
C GLU A 69 0.86 -1.97 -8.96
N VAL A 70 1.88 -1.30 -8.40
CA VAL A 70 3.24 -1.87 -8.31
C VAL A 70 3.44 -2.78 -7.10
N TYR A 71 2.56 -2.72 -6.11
CA TYR A 71 2.68 -3.49 -4.88
C TYR A 71 1.38 -4.16 -4.43
N LEU A 72 0.32 -3.40 -4.13
CA LEU A 72 -0.85 -3.94 -3.44
C LEU A 72 -1.58 -5.02 -4.24
N ARG A 73 -1.67 -4.87 -5.57
CA ARG A 73 -2.32 -5.83 -6.48
C ARG A 73 -1.71 -7.23 -6.43
N ASP A 74 -0.38 -7.30 -6.29
CA ASP A 74 0.41 -8.52 -6.40
C ASP A 74 1.05 -8.93 -5.07
N ALA A 75 0.71 -8.26 -3.97
CA ALA A 75 1.23 -8.58 -2.66
C ALA A 75 0.80 -9.99 -2.21
N VAL A 76 1.61 -10.59 -1.33
CA VAL A 76 1.19 -11.81 -0.62
C VAL A 76 0.35 -11.40 0.59
N HIS A 77 -0.94 -11.68 0.52
CA HIS A 77 -1.93 -11.30 1.50
C HIS A 77 -2.02 -12.31 2.65
N PHE A 78 -1.19 -12.14 3.67
CA PHE A 78 -1.12 -13.07 4.83
C PHE A 78 -2.40 -13.17 5.66
N HIS A 79 -3.30 -12.18 5.56
CA HIS A 79 -4.61 -12.22 6.22
C HIS A 79 -5.59 -13.20 5.54
N HIS A 80 -5.33 -13.58 4.28
CA HIS A 80 -6.25 -14.41 3.52
C HIS A 80 -6.25 -15.85 4.06
N PRO A 81 -7.40 -16.49 4.33
CA PRO A 81 -7.47 -17.80 5.02
C PRO A 81 -6.74 -18.96 4.31
N ARG A 82 -6.49 -18.83 3.00
CA ARG A 82 -5.77 -19.83 2.19
C ARG A 82 -4.25 -19.62 2.18
N TYR A 83 -3.72 -18.62 2.87
CA TYR A 83 -2.27 -18.47 3.05
C TYR A 83 -1.76 -19.45 4.10
N LEU A 84 -0.94 -20.43 3.70
CA LEU A 84 -0.42 -21.49 4.57
C LEU A 84 1.07 -21.78 4.34
N GLY A 85 1.84 -20.79 3.87
CA GLY A 85 3.23 -20.99 3.43
C GLY A 85 4.26 -21.00 4.56
N HIS A 86 4.20 -20.02 5.46
CA HIS A 86 5.24 -19.75 6.45
C HIS A 86 4.68 -19.20 7.77
N LEU A 87 5.57 -18.89 8.72
CA LEU A 87 5.25 -18.26 10.02
C LEU A 87 4.92 -16.75 9.89
N ASN A 88 4.14 -16.38 8.87
CA ASN A 88 3.55 -15.05 8.77
C ASN A 88 2.16 -15.09 9.39
N CYS A 89 1.98 -14.38 10.50
CA CYS A 89 0.70 -14.31 11.19
C CYS A 89 -0.17 -13.16 10.65
N PRO A 90 -1.49 -13.33 10.56
CA PRO A 90 -2.40 -12.20 10.46
C PRO A 90 -2.19 -11.25 11.65
N VAL A 91 -2.12 -9.96 11.36
CA VAL A 91 -1.96 -8.93 12.39
C VAL A 91 -3.29 -8.62 13.06
N VAL A 92 -3.26 -8.33 14.37
CA VAL A 92 -4.45 -7.89 15.11
C VAL A 92 -4.71 -6.41 14.87
N ILE A 93 -5.98 -6.00 14.85
CA ILE A 93 -6.39 -4.60 14.59
C ILE A 93 -5.65 -3.57 15.48
N PRO A 94 -5.48 -3.79 16.80
CA PRO A 94 -4.75 -2.82 17.64
C PRO A 94 -3.29 -2.61 17.23
N ALA A 95 -2.66 -3.58 16.57
CA ALA A 95 -1.27 -3.48 16.14
C ALA A 95 -1.07 -2.59 14.91
N VAL A 96 -2.13 -2.30 14.14
CA VAL A 96 -2.07 -1.43 12.95
C VAL A 96 -2.62 -0.01 13.19
N LEU A 97 -3.11 0.27 14.40
CA LEU A 97 -3.59 1.59 14.79
C LEU A 97 -2.44 2.56 15.15
N GLY A 98 -1.33 2.02 15.65
CA GLY A 98 -0.22 2.76 16.25
C GLY A 98 0.82 3.27 15.27
#